data_AF-A0A1X7A737-F1
#
_entry.id   AF-A0A1X7A737-F1
#
_cell.length_a   1.000
_cell.length_b   1.000
_cell.length_c   1.000
_cell.angle_alpha   90.00
_cell.angle_beta   90.00
_cell.angle_gamma   90.00
#
_symmetry.space_group_name_H-M   'P 1'
#
loop_
_entity.id
_entity.type
_entity.pdbx_description
1 polymer ?
#
loop_
_entity_poly.entity_id
_entity_poly.type
_entity_poly.pdbx_seq_one_letter_code
_entity_poly.pdbx_strand_id
1 'polypeptide(L)'
;MSIKSIARPLAFTLAIASLPDFSTAETLVGSNIDSRVYVAVEVSPAGIQSLMPEGWTSVPFPGGPFEGANLLLSLIDGVLEMSPEGAPLEPASRRAAVLVGLGKRDDALRMFVLRVMTTVPERDPYGVASAAEIERTISLTGPANGARVSSDEWRIMPAEGGELSFRLNYTTGNRGWSSGESNPHSADDPSFSRIYRYDQLTDLVASAALGRPSSGEFSLSSTVEGLMPIFDGSQNAVAVMDIPVYVRKVYLP
;
A
#
# COMPACT_ATOMS: atom_id res chain seq x y z
N MET A 1 -7.29 -47.92 -2.98
CA MET A 1 -6.14 -47.26 -3.63
C MET A 1 -6.50 -45.78 -3.77
N SER A 2 -6.03 -44.95 -2.85
CA SER A 2 -6.46 -43.55 -2.68
C SER A 2 -5.26 -42.65 -2.94
N ILE A 3 -5.30 -41.88 -4.04
CA ILE A 3 -4.29 -40.88 -4.35
C ILE A 3 -4.68 -39.60 -3.61
N LYS A 4 -4.00 -39.31 -2.50
CA LYS A 4 -4.09 -38.01 -1.84
C LYS A 4 -3.14 -37.05 -2.54
N SER A 5 -3.71 -36.12 -3.30
CA SER A 5 -3.01 -34.92 -3.79
C SER A 5 -2.71 -34.00 -2.60
N ILE A 6 -1.43 -33.81 -2.29
CA ILE A 6 -0.97 -32.83 -1.32
C ILE A 6 -0.53 -31.60 -2.13
N ALA A 7 -1.41 -30.59 -2.18
CA ALA A 7 -1.02 -29.26 -2.65
C ALA A 7 -0.08 -28.65 -1.60
N ARG A 8 1.17 -28.41 -1.99
CA ARG A 8 2.15 -27.66 -1.19
C ARG A 8 1.85 -26.16 -1.29
N PRO A 9 1.94 -25.37 -0.20
CA PRO A 9 1.93 -23.93 -0.31
C PRO A 9 3.26 -23.48 -0.94
N LEU A 10 3.16 -22.69 -2.00
CA LEU A 10 4.31 -22.11 -2.69
C LEU A 10 4.74 -20.86 -1.90
N ALA A 11 5.78 -21.00 -1.09
CA ALA A 11 6.46 -19.86 -0.48
C ALA A 11 7.41 -19.27 -1.52
N PHE A 12 7.21 -18.00 -1.88
CA PHE A 12 8.15 -17.24 -2.71
C PHE A 12 8.97 -16.31 -1.83
N THR A 13 10.28 -16.52 -1.83
CA THR A 13 11.26 -15.64 -1.17
C THR A 13 12.18 -15.10 -2.26
N LEU A 14 12.20 -13.78 -2.45
CA LEU A 14 13.17 -13.11 -3.29
C LEU A 14 14.38 -12.76 -2.40
N ALA A 15 15.50 -13.45 -2.58
CA ALA A 15 16.74 -13.15 -1.87
C ALA A 15 17.72 -12.47 -2.84
N ILE A 16 18.07 -11.21 -2.56
CA ILE A 16 19.14 -10.48 -3.23
C ILE A 16 20.34 -10.51 -2.29
N ALA A 17 21.49 -11.01 -2.75
CA ALA A 17 22.71 -11.08 -1.96
C ALA A 17 23.39 -9.70 -1.91
N SER A 18 23.52 -9.12 -0.72
CA SER A 18 24.30 -7.90 -0.45
C SER A 18 25.69 -8.25 0.10
N LEU A 19 26.70 -7.49 -0.35
CA LEU A 19 28.03 -7.46 0.25
C LEU A 19 27.96 -6.79 1.65
N PRO A 20 28.90 -7.07 2.56
CA PRO A 20 28.85 -6.55 3.93
C PRO A 20 29.17 -5.05 3.92
N ASP A 21 28.13 -4.22 3.89
CA ASP A 21 28.24 -2.83 4.31
C ASP A 21 28.55 -2.78 5.80
N PHE A 22 29.35 -1.80 6.22
CA PHE A 22 29.53 -1.46 7.63
C PHE A 22 28.14 -1.31 8.24
N SER A 23 27.75 -2.27 9.07
CA SER A 23 26.44 -2.29 9.73
C SER A 23 26.34 -1.07 10.64
N THR A 24 25.75 0.02 10.15
CA THR A 24 24.99 0.89 11.03
C THR A 24 23.90 0.02 11.65
N ALA A 25 23.78 0.09 12.97
CA ALA A 25 22.69 -0.57 13.66
C ALA A 25 21.41 0.18 13.31
N GLU A 26 20.46 -0.52 12.69
CA GLU A 26 19.15 0.02 12.37
C GLU A 26 18.47 0.55 13.64
N THR A 27 17.88 1.74 13.55
CA THR A 27 17.25 2.39 14.70
C THR A 27 15.75 2.25 14.64
N LEU A 28 15.12 1.59 15.63
CA LEU A 28 13.67 1.56 15.76
C LEU A 28 13.16 2.99 15.99
N VAL A 29 12.31 3.49 15.09
CA VAL A 29 11.70 4.83 15.18
C VAL A 29 10.20 4.79 15.45
N GLY A 30 9.60 3.60 15.47
CA GLY A 30 8.22 3.43 15.89
C GLY A 30 7.60 2.13 15.41
N SER A 31 6.33 1.96 15.72
CA SER A 31 5.53 0.84 15.25
C SER A 31 4.07 1.22 15.12
N ASN A 32 3.29 0.41 14.41
CA ASN A 32 1.87 0.64 14.31
C ASN A 32 1.06 -0.64 14.07
N ILE A 33 -0.22 -0.55 14.35
CA ILE A 33 -1.27 -1.52 14.02
C ILE A 33 -2.30 -0.80 13.18
N ASP A 34 -2.53 -1.30 11.96
CA ASP A 34 -3.46 -0.70 11.02
C ASP A 34 -4.24 -1.77 10.23
N SER A 35 -5.24 -1.30 9.49
CA SER A 35 -5.84 -2.07 8.40
C SER A 35 -5.68 -1.29 7.10
N ARG A 36 -5.61 -2.00 5.97
CA ARG A 36 -5.37 -1.38 4.67
C ARG A 36 -6.23 -1.96 3.57
N VAL A 37 -6.42 -1.14 2.55
CA VAL A 37 -6.72 -1.63 1.21
C VAL A 37 -5.58 -1.19 0.28
N TYR A 38 -5.06 -2.15 -0.46
CA TYR A 38 -4.14 -1.89 -1.56
C TYR A 38 -4.87 -1.98 -2.89
N VAL A 39 -4.76 -0.93 -3.69
CA VAL A 39 -5.29 -0.87 -5.06
C VAL A 39 -4.10 -0.65 -5.97
N ALA A 40 -3.73 -1.68 -6.73
CA ALA A 40 -2.68 -1.58 -7.75
C ALA A 40 -3.32 -1.14 -9.06
N VAL A 41 -2.82 -0.03 -9.59
CA VAL A 41 -3.40 0.70 -10.72
C VAL A 41 -2.35 0.85 -11.80
N GLU A 42 -2.74 0.53 -13.02
CA GLU A 42 -2.08 1.00 -14.23
C GLU A 42 -2.63 2.39 -14.55
N VAL A 43 -1.79 3.41 -14.43
CA VAL A 43 -2.10 4.81 -14.76
C VAL A 43 -1.27 5.29 -15.95
N SER A 44 -1.59 6.47 -16.46
CA SER A 44 -0.82 7.12 -17.53
C SER A 44 0.69 7.14 -17.22
N PRO A 45 1.55 6.62 -18.13
CA PRO A 45 3.00 6.64 -17.95
C PRO A 45 3.56 8.05 -17.73
N ALA A 46 3.02 9.05 -18.44
CA ALA A 46 3.42 10.44 -18.28
C ALA A 46 3.00 11.00 -16.90
N GLY A 47 1.80 10.65 -16.44
CA GLY A 47 1.30 11.07 -15.14
C GLY A 47 2.14 10.55 -13.99
N ILE A 48 2.39 9.24 -13.94
CA ILE A 48 3.22 8.66 -12.88
C ILE A 48 4.67 9.17 -12.95
N GLN A 49 5.20 9.39 -14.16
CA GLN A 49 6.53 9.95 -14.34
C GLN A 49 6.65 11.37 -13.79
N SER A 50 5.59 12.20 -13.86
CA SER A 50 5.61 13.55 -13.30
C SER A 50 5.67 13.59 -11.76
N LEU A 51 5.37 12.47 -11.09
CA LEU A 51 5.47 12.34 -9.63
C LEU A 51 6.80 11.74 -9.19
N MET A 52 7.61 11.26 -10.13
CA MET A 52 8.90 10.66 -9.81
C MET A 52 9.94 11.73 -9.48
N PRO A 53 10.93 11.42 -8.62
CA PRO A 53 12.02 12.33 -8.36
C PRO A 53 12.87 12.57 -9.60
N GLU A 54 13.56 13.70 -9.64
CA GLU A 54 14.46 14.03 -10.75
C GLU A 54 15.50 12.92 -11.00
N GLY A 55 15.66 12.55 -12.27
CA GLY A 55 16.58 11.50 -12.71
C GLY A 55 16.10 10.07 -12.48
N TRP A 56 14.88 9.86 -11.93
CA TRP A 56 14.27 8.54 -11.80
C TRP A 56 13.21 8.31 -12.88
N THR A 57 13.22 7.11 -13.46
CA THR A 57 12.22 6.70 -14.45
C THR A 57 11.20 5.77 -13.79
N SER A 58 9.90 6.06 -13.93
CA SER A 58 8.86 5.17 -13.45
C SER A 58 8.92 3.82 -14.20
N VAL A 59 8.79 2.74 -13.45
CA VAL A 59 8.67 1.38 -13.99
C VAL A 59 7.50 0.65 -13.33
N PRO A 60 6.84 -0.28 -14.03
CA PRO A 60 5.80 -1.09 -13.42
C PRO A 60 6.37 -2.06 -12.37
N PHE A 61 5.52 -2.52 -11.46
CA PHE A 61 5.84 -3.61 -10.56
C PHE A 61 6.19 -4.87 -11.38
N PRO A 62 7.35 -5.49 -11.14
CA PRO A 62 7.88 -6.55 -12.02
C PRO A 62 7.31 -7.94 -11.72
N GLY A 63 6.47 -8.10 -10.70
CA GLY A 63 5.94 -9.40 -10.32
C GLY A 63 4.96 -9.38 -9.15
N GLY A 64 4.45 -10.57 -8.82
CA GLY A 64 3.50 -10.76 -7.73
C GLY A 64 2.08 -10.29 -8.08
N PRO A 65 1.19 -10.11 -7.07
CA PRO A 65 -0.19 -9.72 -7.31
C PRO A 65 -0.35 -8.40 -8.08
N PHE A 66 0.65 -7.53 -8.04
CA PHE A 66 0.64 -6.18 -8.60
C PHE A 66 1.36 -6.05 -9.94
N GLU A 67 1.85 -7.15 -10.51
CA GLU A 67 2.60 -7.11 -11.78
C GLU A 67 1.83 -6.32 -12.85
N GLY A 68 2.55 -5.41 -13.53
CA GLY A 68 1.99 -4.55 -14.57
C GLY A 68 1.43 -3.21 -14.07
N ALA A 69 1.02 -3.10 -12.80
CA ALA A 69 0.67 -1.79 -12.22
C ALA A 69 1.91 -0.89 -12.17
N ASN A 70 1.74 0.42 -12.31
CA ASN A 70 2.81 1.42 -12.11
C ASN A 70 2.52 2.36 -10.94
N LEU A 71 1.33 2.25 -10.33
CA LEU A 71 0.92 2.95 -9.12
C LEU A 71 0.30 1.96 -8.12
N LEU A 72 0.67 2.09 -6.86
CA LEU A 72 0.00 1.45 -5.74
C LEU A 72 -0.63 2.53 -4.86
N LEU A 73 -1.95 2.53 -4.76
CA LEU A 73 -2.70 3.31 -3.78
C LEU A 73 -2.89 2.46 -2.51
N SER A 74 -2.32 2.94 -1.41
CA SER A 74 -2.48 2.34 -0.09
C SER A 74 -3.42 3.20 0.77
N LEU A 75 -4.62 2.69 1.02
CA LEU A 75 -5.59 3.27 1.94
C LEU A 75 -5.34 2.68 3.32
N ILE A 76 -5.02 3.50 4.32
CA ILE A 76 -4.54 3.07 5.64
C ILE A 76 -5.45 3.63 6.73
N ASP A 77 -5.95 2.75 7.59
CA ASP A 77 -6.70 3.08 8.81
C ASP A 77 -5.86 2.65 10.01
N GLY A 78 -5.05 3.58 10.50
CA GLY A 78 -4.15 3.39 11.63
C GLY A 78 -4.93 3.45 12.94
N VAL A 79 -5.04 2.31 13.61
CA VAL A 79 -5.74 2.18 14.89
C VAL A 79 -4.83 2.59 16.05
N LEU A 80 -3.53 2.28 15.95
CA LEU A 80 -2.54 2.59 16.97
C LEU A 80 -1.16 2.80 16.33
N GLU A 81 -0.57 3.96 16.54
CA GLU A 81 0.82 4.28 16.25
C GLU A 81 1.56 4.54 17.56
N MET A 82 2.78 4.02 17.66
CA MET A 82 3.59 4.03 18.87
C MET A 82 5.01 4.53 18.60
N SER A 83 5.57 5.22 19.59
CA SER A 83 6.98 5.59 19.66
C SER A 83 7.89 4.35 19.73
N PRO A 84 9.22 4.52 19.58
CA PRO A 84 10.19 3.43 19.78
C PRO A 84 10.08 2.75 21.16
N GLU A 85 9.70 3.51 22.18
CA GLU A 85 9.55 3.07 23.56
C GLU A 85 8.21 2.35 23.80
N GLY A 86 7.34 2.29 22.80
CA GLY A 86 6.03 1.64 22.87
C GLY A 86 4.92 2.51 23.44
N ALA A 87 5.15 3.81 23.64
CA ALA A 87 4.09 4.75 24.03
C ALA A 87 3.22 5.12 22.82
N PRO A 88 1.88 5.18 22.93
CA PRO A 88 1.03 5.72 21.88
C PRO A 88 1.45 7.15 21.49
N LEU A 89 1.42 7.46 20.19
CA LEU A 89 1.59 8.83 19.70
C LEU A 89 0.32 9.66 19.97
N GLU A 90 0.40 10.97 19.78
CA GLU A 90 -0.75 11.88 19.87
C GLU A 90 -0.99 12.58 18.52
N PRO A 91 -2.14 12.36 17.84
CA PRO A 91 -3.12 11.32 18.13
C PRO A 91 -2.58 9.92 17.82
N ALA A 92 -3.03 8.92 18.58
CA ALA A 92 -2.59 7.53 18.44
C ALA A 92 -3.07 6.90 17.13
N SER A 93 -4.18 7.37 16.59
CA SER A 93 -4.75 6.92 15.33
C SER A 93 -4.51 7.95 14.22
N ARG A 94 -4.54 7.47 12.98
CA ARG A 94 -4.58 8.32 11.78
C ARG A 94 -5.16 7.56 10.59
N ARG A 95 -5.63 8.31 9.60
CA ARG A 95 -5.91 7.76 8.27
C ARG A 95 -4.99 8.36 7.23
N ALA A 96 -4.69 7.59 6.19
CA ALA A 96 -3.94 8.09 5.06
C ALA A 96 -4.29 7.38 3.75
N ALA A 97 -4.23 8.12 2.65
CA ALA A 97 -4.07 7.58 1.30
C ALA A 97 -2.63 7.86 0.84
N VAL A 98 -1.90 6.80 0.51
CA VAL A 98 -0.48 6.87 0.13
C VAL A 98 -0.33 6.40 -1.30
N LEU A 99 0.29 7.22 -2.14
CA LEU A 99 0.66 6.86 -3.50
C LEU A 99 2.10 6.35 -3.52
N VAL A 100 2.29 5.15 -4.04
CA VAL A 100 3.58 4.47 -4.12
C VAL A 100 3.86 4.06 -5.55
N GLY A 101 5.08 4.29 -6.03
CA GLY A 101 5.53 3.84 -7.35
C GLY A 101 6.92 3.25 -7.30
N LEU A 102 7.32 2.53 -8.35
CA LEU A 102 8.70 2.09 -8.54
C LEU A 102 9.42 3.04 -9.49
N GLY A 103 10.62 3.46 -9.08
CA GLY A 103 11.55 4.22 -9.90
C GLY A 103 12.80 3.41 -10.19
N LYS A 104 13.33 3.52 -11.40
CA LYS A 104 14.63 3.01 -11.80
C LYS A 104 15.58 4.14 -12.15
N ARG A 105 16.84 4.02 -11.72
CA ARG A 105 17.96 4.86 -12.15
C ARG A 105 19.21 4.00 -12.21
N ASP A 106 19.83 3.91 -13.38
CA ASP A 106 20.91 2.96 -13.66
C ASP A 106 20.48 1.53 -13.26
N ASP A 107 21.26 0.85 -12.42
CA ASP A 107 20.95 -0.48 -11.88
C ASP A 107 20.11 -0.44 -10.60
N ALA A 108 19.81 0.76 -10.06
CA ALA A 108 19.02 0.90 -8.84
C ALA A 108 17.51 0.87 -9.14
N LEU A 109 16.78 0.00 -8.43
CA LEU A 109 15.32 -0.01 -8.38
C LEU A 109 14.89 0.40 -6.97
N ARG A 110 14.02 1.41 -6.86
CA ARG A 110 13.51 1.90 -5.58
C ARG A 110 12.00 2.02 -5.59
N MET A 111 11.41 1.75 -4.44
CA MET A 111 10.03 2.09 -4.16
C MET A 111 9.97 3.49 -3.56
N PHE A 112 9.15 4.36 -4.13
CA PHE A 112 8.99 5.74 -3.69
C PHE A 112 7.62 5.98 -3.08
N VAL A 113 7.59 6.67 -1.94
CA VAL A 113 6.40 7.34 -1.45
C VAL A 113 6.27 8.65 -2.23
N LEU A 114 5.33 8.68 -3.16
CA LEU A 114 5.15 9.79 -4.09
C LEU A 114 4.29 10.89 -3.48
N ARG A 115 3.30 10.51 -2.68
CA ARG A 115 2.37 11.43 -2.04
C ARG A 115 1.68 10.79 -0.84
N VAL A 116 1.40 11.58 0.19
CA VAL A 116 0.61 11.16 1.35
C VAL A 116 -0.50 12.18 1.60
N MET A 117 -1.76 11.76 1.53
CA MET A 117 -2.90 12.55 2.01
C MET A 117 -3.31 11.97 3.36
N THR A 118 -3.27 12.76 4.44
CA THR A 118 -3.43 12.21 5.79
C THR A 118 -4.10 13.18 6.76
N THR A 119 -4.70 12.63 7.81
CA THR A 119 -5.30 13.38 8.92
C THR A 119 -4.28 14.04 9.86
N VAL A 120 -2.99 13.73 9.71
CA VAL A 120 -1.87 14.17 10.57
C VAL A 120 -0.63 14.57 9.76
N PRO A 121 -0.74 15.62 8.92
CA PRO A 121 0.29 16.01 7.96
C PRO A 121 1.62 16.41 8.61
N GLU A 122 1.64 16.76 9.90
CA GLU A 122 2.86 17.07 10.65
C GLU A 122 3.77 15.85 10.88
N ARG A 123 3.22 14.63 10.77
CA ARG A 123 3.98 13.37 10.84
C ARG A 123 4.45 12.94 9.46
N ASP A 124 5.34 13.73 8.87
CA ASP A 124 5.78 13.56 7.48
C ASP A 124 7.28 13.23 7.35
N PRO A 125 7.66 11.96 7.52
CA PRO A 125 9.04 11.58 7.30
C PRO A 125 9.48 11.66 5.83
N TYR A 126 8.55 11.73 4.88
CA TYR A 126 8.87 11.69 3.45
C TYR A 126 8.81 13.07 2.78
N GLY A 127 8.42 14.14 3.47
CA GLY A 127 8.30 15.48 2.88
C GLY A 127 7.19 15.63 1.82
N VAL A 128 6.29 14.65 1.71
CA VAL A 128 5.24 14.60 0.67
C VAL A 128 3.83 14.49 1.25
N ALA A 129 3.66 14.84 2.53
CA ALA A 129 2.37 14.79 3.20
C ALA A 129 1.56 16.08 3.04
N SER A 130 0.27 15.92 2.82
CA SER A 130 -0.72 16.99 2.81
C SER A 130 -1.91 16.64 3.70
N ALA A 131 -2.53 17.65 4.30
CA ALA A 131 -3.72 17.48 5.12
C ALA A 131 -4.90 16.94 4.28
N ALA A 132 -5.67 16.02 4.85
CA ALA A 132 -6.92 15.56 4.28
C ALA A 132 -7.91 15.14 5.37
N GLU A 133 -9.20 15.42 5.14
CA GLU A 133 -10.28 14.76 5.85
C GLU A 133 -10.49 13.37 5.22
N ILE A 134 -10.58 12.33 6.06
CA ILE A 134 -10.69 10.95 5.57
C ILE A 134 -11.79 10.21 6.31
N GLU A 135 -12.83 9.88 5.57
CA GLU A 135 -13.93 9.03 6.02
C GLU A 135 -13.71 7.60 5.54
N ARG A 136 -14.06 6.65 6.41
CA ARG A 136 -14.10 5.23 6.08
C ARG A 136 -15.35 4.60 6.67
N THR A 137 -16.08 3.87 5.84
CA THR A 137 -17.25 3.07 6.24
C THR A 137 -17.01 1.63 5.84
N ILE A 138 -16.93 0.74 6.84
CA ILE A 138 -16.73 -0.69 6.63
C ILE A 138 -17.91 -1.49 7.18
N SER A 139 -18.32 -2.52 6.45
CA SER A 139 -19.27 -3.53 6.92
C SER A 139 -18.77 -4.94 6.62
N LEU A 140 -19.17 -5.88 7.47
CA LEU A 140 -18.90 -7.30 7.30
C LEU A 140 -20.11 -8.10 7.76
N THR A 141 -20.75 -8.81 6.83
CA THR A 141 -21.99 -9.54 7.09
C THR A 141 -21.85 -10.98 6.62
N GLY A 142 -22.33 -11.93 7.43
CA GLY A 142 -22.33 -13.35 7.08
C GLY A 142 -21.99 -14.25 8.26
N PRO A 143 -21.88 -15.57 8.02
CA PRO A 143 -21.60 -16.56 9.06
C PRO A 143 -20.19 -16.39 9.66
N ALA A 144 -20.03 -16.80 10.92
CA ALA A 144 -18.73 -16.81 11.58
C ALA A 144 -17.71 -17.71 10.86
N ASN A 145 -18.15 -18.88 10.42
CA ASN A 145 -17.35 -19.88 9.74
C ASN A 145 -17.83 -20.04 8.30
N GLY A 146 -17.39 -19.15 7.41
CA GLY A 146 -17.75 -19.17 6.00
C GLY A 146 -17.41 -17.86 5.29
N ALA A 147 -17.71 -17.81 4.01
CA ALA A 147 -17.59 -16.60 3.21
C ALA A 147 -18.52 -15.50 3.76
N ARG A 148 -18.02 -14.27 3.85
CA ARG A 148 -18.76 -13.09 4.30
C ARG A 148 -18.79 -12.05 3.19
N VAL A 149 -19.84 -11.25 3.14
CA VAL A 149 -19.91 -10.08 2.28
C VAL A 149 -19.31 -8.92 3.05
N SER A 150 -18.33 -8.25 2.45
CA SER A 150 -17.68 -7.07 3.01
C SER A 150 -17.86 -5.88 2.08
N SER A 151 -18.15 -4.73 2.67
CA SER A 151 -18.08 -3.43 2.00
C SER A 151 -17.02 -2.57 2.68
N ASP A 152 -16.22 -1.85 1.91
CA ASP A 152 -15.27 -0.85 2.41
C ASP A 152 -15.32 0.38 1.49
N GLU A 153 -15.74 1.51 2.05
CA GLU A 153 -15.84 2.78 1.36
C GLU A 153 -14.90 3.78 2.00
N TRP A 154 -14.13 4.46 1.16
CA TRP A 154 -13.16 5.47 1.52
C TRP A 154 -13.45 6.76 0.77
N ARG A 155 -13.47 7.87 1.50
CA ARG A 155 -13.57 9.23 0.94
C ARG A 155 -12.45 10.06 1.52
N ILE A 156 -11.56 10.51 0.64
CA ILE A 156 -10.39 11.33 0.99
C ILE A 156 -10.61 12.70 0.38
N MET A 157 -10.67 13.72 1.22
CA MET A 157 -10.91 15.11 0.83
C MET A 157 -9.68 15.92 1.22
N PRO A 158 -8.71 16.08 0.30
CA PRO A 158 -7.50 16.87 0.54
C PRO A 158 -7.83 18.33 0.81
N ALA A 159 -7.01 19.01 1.62
CA ALA A 159 -7.20 20.43 1.90
C ALA A 159 -7.08 21.33 0.66
N GLU A 160 -6.42 20.87 -0.41
CA GLU A 160 -6.36 21.56 -1.71
C GLU A 160 -7.66 21.47 -2.52
N GLY A 161 -8.61 20.63 -2.09
CA GLY A 161 -9.90 20.44 -2.72
C GLY A 161 -10.03 19.13 -3.52
N GLY A 162 -11.25 18.87 -3.99
CA GLY A 162 -11.62 17.63 -4.66
C GLY A 162 -11.83 16.44 -3.70
N GLU A 163 -12.10 15.27 -4.27
CA GLU A 163 -12.27 14.01 -3.55
C GLU A 163 -11.56 12.88 -4.30
N LEU A 164 -10.87 12.01 -3.56
CA LEU A 164 -10.48 10.67 -4.01
C LEU A 164 -11.40 9.68 -3.30
N SER A 165 -12.18 8.94 -4.08
CA SER A 165 -13.17 7.98 -3.56
C SER A 165 -12.81 6.57 -4.00
N PHE A 166 -12.86 5.63 -3.07
CA PHE A 166 -12.73 4.21 -3.35
C PHE A 166 -13.87 3.45 -2.70
N ARG A 167 -14.48 2.54 -3.46
CA ARG A 167 -15.48 1.61 -2.94
C ARG A 167 -15.08 0.20 -3.31
N LEU A 168 -15.26 -0.71 -2.37
CA LEU A 168 -15.03 -2.13 -2.54
C LEU A 168 -16.22 -2.88 -1.92
N ASN A 169 -16.82 -3.77 -2.71
CA ASN A 169 -17.83 -4.72 -2.24
C ASN A 169 -17.41 -6.09 -2.71
N TYR A 170 -17.16 -7.03 -1.81
CA TYR A 170 -16.63 -8.33 -2.18
C TYR A 170 -17.02 -9.43 -1.22
N THR A 171 -16.89 -10.67 -1.69
CA THR A 171 -16.99 -11.84 -0.84
C THR A 171 -15.59 -12.21 -0.33
N THR A 172 -15.42 -12.25 1.00
CA THR A 172 -14.16 -12.62 1.64
C THR A 172 -13.73 -14.02 1.21
N GLY A 173 -12.49 -14.14 0.77
CA GLY A 173 -11.85 -15.40 0.43
C GLY A 173 -11.07 -16.00 1.59
N ASN A 174 -10.10 -16.84 1.21
CA ASN A 174 -9.15 -17.41 2.16
C ASN A 174 -8.07 -16.39 2.50
N ARG A 175 -8.07 -15.93 3.75
CA ARG A 175 -7.06 -15.01 4.26
C ARG A 175 -5.75 -15.73 4.56
N GLY A 176 -4.64 -15.15 4.14
CA GLY A 176 -3.29 -15.66 4.41
C GLY A 176 -2.55 -14.75 5.39
N TRP A 177 -1.80 -15.34 6.33
CA TRP A 177 -0.83 -14.61 7.14
C TRP A 177 0.54 -14.64 6.45
N SER A 178 1.20 -13.49 6.38
CA SER A 178 2.55 -13.38 5.80
C SER A 178 3.35 -12.30 6.50
N SER A 179 4.67 -12.46 6.47
CA SER A 179 5.63 -11.45 6.91
C SER A 179 6.33 -10.86 5.68
N GLY A 180 6.75 -9.60 5.76
CA GLY A 180 7.47 -8.94 4.69
C GLY A 180 8.35 -7.81 5.18
N GLU A 181 9.22 -7.36 4.29
CA GLU A 181 10.04 -6.18 4.46
C GLU A 181 9.91 -5.26 3.25
N SER A 182 9.93 -3.96 3.48
CA SER A 182 9.98 -2.96 2.41
C SER A 182 10.91 -1.82 2.80
N ASN A 183 11.59 -1.25 1.80
CA ASN A 183 12.47 -0.09 1.96
C ASN A 183 12.01 1.06 1.05
N PRO A 184 10.91 1.76 1.41
CA PRO A 184 10.45 2.90 0.65
C PRO A 184 11.32 4.15 0.87
N HIS A 185 11.53 4.89 -0.21
CA HIS A 185 12.24 6.17 -0.26
C HIS A 185 11.27 7.34 -0.39
N SER A 186 11.70 8.53 0.04
CA SER A 186 10.95 9.77 -0.23
C SER A 186 11.08 10.16 -1.70
N ALA A 187 9.99 10.66 -2.28
CA ALA A 187 10.07 11.29 -3.59
C ALA A 187 10.61 12.73 -3.57
N ASP A 188 10.50 13.42 -2.44
CA ASP A 188 11.05 14.77 -2.21
C ASP A 188 12.57 14.71 -1.94
N ASP A 189 13.00 13.78 -1.07
CA ASP A 189 14.40 13.45 -0.82
C ASP A 189 14.68 11.96 -1.11
N PRO A 190 15.13 11.61 -2.33
CA PRO A 190 15.44 10.23 -2.70
C PRO A 190 16.55 9.57 -1.87
N SER A 191 17.31 10.33 -1.09
CA SER A 191 18.33 9.80 -0.18
C SER A 191 17.72 9.30 1.13
N PHE A 192 16.57 9.84 1.55
CA PHE A 192 15.85 9.39 2.73
C PHE A 192 15.08 8.10 2.46
N SER A 193 15.16 7.15 3.40
CA SER A 193 14.34 5.95 3.39
C SER A 193 14.00 5.45 4.79
N ARG A 194 13.03 4.53 4.86
CA ARG A 194 12.75 3.74 6.07
C ARG A 194 12.78 2.27 5.75
N ILE A 195 13.05 1.46 6.76
CA ILE A 195 12.89 -0.01 6.70
C ILE A 195 11.61 -0.36 7.44
N TYR A 196 10.67 -1.00 6.74
CA TYR A 196 9.42 -1.47 7.30
C TYR A 196 9.44 -2.98 7.37
N ARG A 197 9.35 -3.52 8.58
CA ARG A 197 9.12 -4.96 8.81
C ARG A 197 7.71 -5.15 9.29
N TYR A 198 6.98 -6.03 8.64
CA TYR A 198 5.56 -6.16 8.90
C TYR A 198 5.07 -7.59 8.83
N ASP A 199 4.01 -7.83 9.57
CA ASP A 199 3.15 -8.98 9.43
C ASP A 199 1.77 -8.53 8.98
N GLN A 200 1.13 -9.30 8.11
CA GLN A 200 -0.17 -8.95 7.55
C GLN A 200 -1.07 -10.16 7.34
N LEU A 201 -2.36 -9.96 7.61
CA LEU A 201 -3.44 -10.84 7.20
C LEU A 201 -4.01 -10.31 5.89
N THR A 202 -3.93 -11.06 4.80
CA THR A 202 -4.29 -10.59 3.46
C THR A 202 -5.43 -11.42 2.86
N ASP A 203 -6.42 -10.74 2.29
CA ASP A 203 -7.38 -11.29 1.32
C ASP A 203 -7.12 -10.68 -0.06
N LEU A 204 -6.64 -11.48 -1.00
CA LEU A 204 -6.43 -11.02 -2.37
C LEU A 204 -7.80 -10.97 -3.09
N VAL A 205 -8.40 -9.79 -3.27
CA VAL A 205 -9.74 -9.69 -3.87
C VAL A 205 -9.70 -9.97 -5.37
N ALA A 206 -8.73 -9.39 -6.07
CA ALA A 206 -8.55 -9.52 -7.51
C ALA A 206 -7.07 -9.38 -7.89
N SER A 207 -6.63 -10.06 -8.94
CA SER A 207 -5.32 -9.83 -9.58
C SER A 207 -5.31 -10.36 -10.99
N ALA A 208 -5.12 -9.47 -11.98
CA ALA A 208 -4.98 -9.84 -13.38
C ALA A 208 -3.74 -10.71 -13.61
N ALA A 209 -2.60 -10.33 -13.02
CA ALA A 209 -1.32 -11.03 -13.14
C ALA A 209 -1.38 -12.48 -12.66
N LEU A 210 -2.13 -12.74 -11.59
CA LEU A 210 -2.30 -14.09 -11.03
C LEU A 210 -3.51 -14.84 -11.60
N GLY A 211 -4.20 -14.26 -12.60
CA GLY A 211 -5.42 -14.83 -13.16
C GLY A 211 -6.55 -14.99 -12.13
N ARG A 212 -6.53 -14.21 -11.05
CA ARG A 212 -7.55 -14.24 -10.00
C ARG A 212 -8.68 -13.26 -10.34
N PRO A 213 -9.86 -13.75 -10.77
CA PRO A 213 -11.00 -12.89 -11.02
C PRO A 213 -11.44 -12.20 -9.73
N SER A 214 -12.06 -11.03 -9.86
CA SER A 214 -12.60 -10.31 -8.72
C SER A 214 -13.71 -11.11 -8.02
N SER A 215 -13.68 -11.18 -6.68
CA SER A 215 -14.77 -11.72 -5.87
C SER A 215 -15.88 -10.71 -5.56
N GLY A 216 -15.91 -9.59 -6.30
CA GLY A 216 -16.91 -8.54 -6.20
C GLY A 216 -16.63 -7.34 -7.10
N GLU A 217 -17.07 -6.17 -6.69
CA GLU A 217 -16.97 -4.92 -7.45
C GLU A 217 -16.11 -3.91 -6.68
N PHE A 218 -15.32 -3.14 -7.41
CA PHE A 218 -14.62 -1.99 -6.87
C PHE A 218 -14.66 -0.82 -7.85
N SER A 219 -14.62 0.39 -7.32
CA SER A 219 -14.55 1.62 -8.10
C SER A 219 -13.57 2.59 -7.46
N LEU A 220 -12.74 3.23 -8.28
CA LEU A 220 -11.80 4.28 -7.89
C LEU A 220 -12.04 5.50 -8.77
N SER A 221 -12.24 6.66 -8.15
CA SER A 221 -12.44 7.93 -8.84
C SER A 221 -11.75 9.07 -8.12
N SER A 222 -11.29 10.07 -8.86
CA SER A 222 -10.72 11.28 -8.28
C SER A 222 -11.19 12.54 -8.99
N THR A 223 -11.42 13.60 -8.22
CA THR A 223 -11.60 14.98 -8.70
C THR A 223 -10.53 15.92 -8.13
N VAL A 224 -9.49 15.37 -7.50
CA VAL A 224 -8.37 16.12 -6.95
C VAL A 224 -7.48 16.58 -8.11
N GLU A 225 -7.36 17.90 -8.29
CA GLU A 225 -6.64 18.50 -9.43
C GLU A 225 -5.20 17.96 -9.54
N GLY A 226 -4.48 17.90 -8.41
CA GLY A 226 -3.11 17.38 -8.36
C GLY A 226 -2.97 15.88 -8.68
N LEU A 227 -4.08 15.14 -8.82
CA LEU A 227 -4.08 13.73 -9.21
C LEU A 227 -4.62 13.49 -10.63
N MET A 228 -5.10 14.52 -11.31
CA MET A 228 -5.59 14.40 -12.69
C MET A 228 -4.57 13.75 -13.65
N PRO A 229 -3.25 13.98 -13.56
CA PRO A 229 -2.30 13.32 -14.44
C PRO A 229 -2.32 11.78 -14.34
N ILE A 230 -2.68 11.22 -13.18
CA ILE A 230 -2.73 9.77 -12.94
C ILE A 230 -4.16 9.21 -12.89
N PHE A 231 -5.17 10.05 -12.70
CA PHE A 231 -6.58 9.68 -12.69
C PHE A 231 -7.36 10.49 -13.74
N ASP A 232 -6.98 10.33 -15.00
CA ASP A 232 -7.57 11.02 -16.16
C ASP A 232 -8.78 10.28 -16.78
N GLY A 233 -9.20 9.16 -16.18
CA GLY A 233 -10.25 8.27 -16.67
C GLY A 233 -9.72 7.06 -17.45
N SER A 234 -8.43 7.01 -17.79
CA SER A 234 -7.80 5.85 -18.44
C SER A 234 -7.24 4.82 -17.46
N GLN A 235 -7.21 5.15 -16.17
CA GLN A 235 -6.65 4.27 -15.14
C GLN A 235 -7.37 2.92 -15.08
N ASN A 236 -6.60 1.86 -14.88
CA ASN A 236 -7.10 0.50 -14.76
C ASN A 236 -6.59 -0.14 -13.48
N ALA A 237 -7.49 -0.46 -12.55
CA ALA A 237 -7.13 -1.18 -11.34
C ALA A 237 -6.95 -2.67 -11.66
N VAL A 238 -5.70 -3.14 -11.62
CA VAL A 238 -5.30 -4.50 -12.03
C VAL A 238 -5.26 -5.49 -10.86
N ALA A 239 -5.21 -5.00 -9.62
CA ALA A 239 -5.32 -5.83 -8.43
C ALA A 239 -5.86 -5.05 -7.22
N VAL A 240 -6.55 -5.76 -6.34
CA VAL A 240 -7.05 -5.24 -5.06
C VAL A 240 -6.76 -6.25 -3.96
N MET A 241 -6.23 -5.78 -2.82
CA MET A 241 -6.04 -6.58 -1.62
C MET A 241 -6.66 -5.89 -0.40
N ASP A 242 -7.47 -6.64 0.35
CA ASP A 242 -7.93 -6.25 1.69
C ASP A 242 -6.94 -6.78 2.73
N ILE A 243 -6.54 -5.92 3.66
CA ILE A 243 -5.59 -6.22 4.72
C ILE A 243 -6.23 -5.80 6.05
N PRO A 244 -7.09 -6.64 6.64
CA PRO A 244 -7.79 -6.30 7.88
C PRO A 244 -6.87 -6.16 9.09
N VAL A 245 -5.67 -6.75 9.07
CA VAL A 245 -4.68 -6.63 10.14
C VAL A 245 -3.30 -6.48 9.52
N TYR A 246 -2.62 -5.39 9.88
CA TYR A 246 -1.24 -5.10 9.51
C TYR A 246 -0.50 -4.59 10.74
N VAL A 247 0.59 -5.26 11.10
CA VAL A 247 1.45 -4.88 12.23
C VAL A 247 2.81 -4.54 11.67
N ARG A 248 3.34 -3.35 11.98
CA ARG A 248 4.61 -2.88 11.42
C ARG A 248 5.53 -2.32 12.48
N LYS A 249 6.81 -2.65 12.37
CA LYS A 249 7.91 -1.94 12.98
C LYS A 249 8.62 -1.11 11.92
N VAL A 250 9.05 0.08 12.33
CA VAL A 250 9.62 1.09 11.45
C VAL A 250 11.01 1.44 11.92
N TYR A 251 11.99 1.34 11.03
CA TYR A 251 13.39 1.61 11.34
C TYR A 251 13.99 2.65 10.39
N LEU A 252 15.03 3.33 10.87
CA LEU A 252 16.02 4.01 10.03
C LEU A 252 17.17 3.03 9.71
N PRO A 253 17.77 3.10 8.51
CA PRO A 253 18.96 2.33 8.15
C PRO A 253 20.19 2.61 9.03
#